data_AF-A0A9P5BVG1-F1
#
_entry.id   AF-A0A9P5BVG1-F1
#
_cell.length_a   1.000
_cell.length_b   1.000
_cell.length_c   1.000
_cell.angle_alpha   90.00
_cell.angle_beta   90.00
_cell.angle_gamma   90.00
#
_symmetry.space_group_name_H-M   'P 1'
#
loop_
_entity.id
_entity.type
_entity.pdbx_description
1 polymer ?
#
loop_
_entity_poly.entity_id
_entity_poly.type
_entity_poly.pdbx_seq_one_letter_code
_entity_poly.pdbx_strand_id
1 'polypeptide(L)'
;MQLHILLLSSAAVVSGTHYSHAHLHRRNIELTRGIDDLVDTVKNKTDELIDKVSDATDSVLARVESWVIPATCPWKIPWPLPDTPQPTIDNVDIPQLSLFPRPDSTANTLTIYNYCDYDLYFEPHVGNTVENVGYISAGGKLDRPFEVTPEGSGVNLKVSKTKGDYSKPVQIEYAVSSGTVWYDISLIDCLGRTEDGLRNGDTSACAGHEAGLQMGPAKDAISFQCGAGAWCDDQAYLYEAGLRGDRENLCKKSNPNSACGTEKGMAVEFCASKRK
;
A
#
# COMPACT_ATOMS: atom_id res chain seq x y z
N MET A 1 17.94 30.08 18.71
CA MET A 1 17.70 30.22 17.26
C MET A 1 16.31 30.82 17.10
N GLN A 2 16.24 32.14 16.88
CA GLN A 2 14.97 32.90 16.83
C GLN A 2 14.37 32.79 15.43
N LEU A 3 13.10 32.39 15.36
CA LEU A 3 12.32 32.35 14.13
C LEU A 3 11.60 33.71 13.98
N HIS A 4 11.93 34.47 12.95
CA HIS A 4 11.22 35.68 12.57
C HIS A 4 10.09 35.33 11.60
N ILE A 5 8.85 35.58 12.01
CA ILE A 5 7.66 35.52 11.17
C ILE A 5 7.48 36.90 10.55
N LEU A 6 7.59 36.98 9.22
CA LEU A 6 7.33 38.17 8.43
C LEU A 6 5.86 38.15 7.97
N LEU A 7 5.06 39.07 8.51
CA LEU A 7 3.70 39.38 8.07
C LEU A 7 3.77 40.35 6.90
N LEU A 8 3.42 39.90 5.69
CA LEU A 8 3.20 40.77 4.53
C LEU A 8 1.78 41.33 4.57
N SER A 9 1.69 42.62 4.89
CA SER A 9 0.47 43.43 4.75
C SER A 9 0.61 44.27 3.48
N SER A 10 -0.27 44.08 2.50
CA SER A 10 -0.32 44.93 1.31
C SER A 10 -1.69 45.58 1.21
N ALA A 11 -1.74 46.86 1.60
CA ALA A 11 -2.85 47.76 1.31
C ALA A 11 -2.73 48.27 -0.13
N ALA A 12 -3.77 48.08 -0.94
CA ALA A 12 -3.88 48.73 -2.24
C ALA A 12 -4.53 50.11 -2.07
N VAL A 13 -3.72 51.16 -2.20
CA VAL A 13 -4.18 52.55 -2.31
C VAL A 13 -4.50 52.82 -3.78
N VAL A 14 -5.78 52.98 -4.11
CA VAL A 14 -6.22 53.50 -5.40
C VAL A 14 -6.15 55.03 -5.35
N SER A 15 -5.22 55.62 -6.09
CA SER A 15 -5.18 57.05 -6.36
C SER A 15 -5.80 57.31 -7.73
N GLY A 16 -7.00 57.88 -7.74
CA GLY A 16 -7.65 58.36 -8.95
C GLY A 16 -7.19 59.79 -9.27
N THR A 17 -6.55 59.98 -10.42
CA THR A 17 -6.35 61.31 -11.00
C THR A 17 -7.41 61.55 -12.08
N HIS A 18 -8.18 62.62 -11.89
CA HIS A 18 -9.12 63.14 -12.86
C HIS A 18 -8.39 63.73 -14.07
N TYR A 19 -8.71 63.26 -15.28
CA TYR A 19 -8.51 64.03 -16.50
C TYR A 19 -9.83 64.16 -17.24
N SER A 20 -10.24 65.40 -17.47
CA SER A 20 -11.42 65.78 -18.25
C SER A 20 -11.07 65.69 -19.73
N HIS A 21 -11.90 65.03 -20.53
CA HIS A 21 -12.06 65.36 -21.94
C HIS A 21 -13.53 65.24 -22.33
N ALA A 22 -14.11 66.37 -22.72
CA ALA A 22 -15.36 66.45 -23.44
C ALA A 22 -15.15 65.89 -24.86
N HIS A 23 -16.04 65.00 -25.30
CA HIS A 23 -16.67 65.03 -26.63
C HIS A 23 -17.71 63.91 -26.73
N LEU A 24 -18.98 64.33 -26.76
CA LEU A 24 -20.14 63.49 -27.05
C LEU A 24 -20.15 63.10 -28.53
N HIS A 25 -19.99 61.81 -28.83
CA HIS A 25 -20.59 61.21 -30.01
C HIS A 25 -21.45 60.01 -29.60
N ARG A 26 -22.75 60.19 -29.82
CA ARG A 26 -23.84 59.23 -29.59
C ARG A 26 -23.70 58.08 -30.60
N ARG A 27 -23.30 56.90 -30.15
CA ARG A 27 -23.51 55.62 -30.84
C ARG A 27 -24.23 54.67 -29.88
N ASN A 28 -25.39 54.17 -30.29
CA ASN A 28 -26.03 53.04 -29.63
C ASN A 28 -25.13 51.83 -29.87
N ILE A 29 -24.39 51.42 -28.84
CA ILE A 29 -23.59 50.20 -28.82
C ILE A 29 -24.36 49.20 -27.96
N GLU A 30 -24.54 47.99 -28.48
CA GLU A 30 -25.06 46.82 -27.78
C GLU A 30 -24.30 46.62 -26.47
N LEU A 31 -24.86 47.14 -25.38
CA LEU A 31 -24.21 47.20 -24.07
C LEU A 31 -24.20 45.84 -23.35
N THR A 32 -24.99 44.87 -23.82
CA THR A 32 -25.13 43.56 -23.18
C THR A 32 -23.96 42.64 -23.51
N ARG A 33 -23.48 42.64 -24.75
CA ARG A 33 -22.42 41.72 -25.21
C ARG A 33 -21.05 41.98 -24.57
N GLY A 34 -20.73 43.24 -24.29
CA GLY A 34 -19.47 43.62 -23.65
C GLY A 34 -19.42 43.39 -22.14
N ILE A 35 -20.58 43.32 -21.48
CA ILE A 35 -20.67 42.99 -20.04
C ILE A 35 -20.52 41.47 -19.87
N ASP A 36 -21.15 40.67 -20.73
CA ASP A 36 -21.03 39.21 -20.70
C ASP A 36 -19.59 38.76 -20.95
N ASP A 37 -18.89 39.32 -21.95
CA ASP A 37 -17.47 39.03 -22.21
C ASP A 37 -16.55 39.41 -21.02
N LEU A 38 -16.87 40.49 -20.31
CA LEU A 38 -16.12 40.90 -19.12
C LEU A 38 -16.37 39.96 -17.94
N VAL A 39 -17.62 39.54 -17.74
CA VAL A 39 -18.00 38.57 -16.70
C VAL A 39 -17.35 37.22 -16.96
N ASP A 40 -17.34 36.75 -18.20
CA ASP A 40 -16.70 35.48 -18.58
C ASP A 40 -15.17 35.56 -18.44
N THR A 41 -14.57 36.71 -18.78
CA THR A 41 -13.13 36.95 -18.56
C THR A 41 -12.78 36.97 -17.07
N VAL A 42 -13.62 37.56 -16.23
CA VAL A 42 -13.41 37.61 -14.77
C VAL A 42 -13.60 36.22 -14.15
N LYS A 43 -14.63 35.47 -14.57
CA LYS A 43 -14.85 34.09 -14.12
C LYS A 43 -13.68 33.19 -14.49
N ASN A 44 -13.26 33.19 -15.76
CA ASN A 44 -12.15 32.36 -16.22
C ASN A 44 -10.84 32.67 -15.48
N LYS A 45 -10.56 33.95 -15.22
CA LYS A 45 -9.41 34.35 -14.38
C LYS A 45 -9.55 33.94 -12.92
N THR A 46 -10.77 33.93 -12.39
CA THR A 46 -11.05 33.50 -11.01
C THR A 46 -10.86 31.99 -10.89
N ASP A 47 -11.34 31.22 -11.85
CA ASP A 47 -11.17 29.76 -11.90
C ASP A 47 -9.69 29.39 -12.06
N GLU A 48 -8.94 30.06 -12.94
CA GLU A 48 -7.48 29.87 -13.08
C GLU A 48 -6.73 30.20 -11.78
N LEU A 49 -7.18 31.21 -11.03
CA LEU A 49 -6.62 31.56 -9.72
C LEU A 49 -6.97 30.53 -8.65
N ILE A 50 -8.19 29.99 -8.67
CA ILE A 50 -8.64 28.93 -7.75
C ILE A 50 -7.82 27.68 -8.00
N ASP A 51 -7.63 27.27 -9.25
CA ASP A 51 -6.83 26.09 -9.62
C ASP A 51 -5.37 26.26 -9.16
N LYS A 52 -4.76 27.42 -9.43
CA LYS A 52 -3.39 27.72 -8.97
C LYS A 52 -3.25 27.73 -7.45
N VAL A 53 -4.28 28.19 -6.73
CA VAL A 53 -4.30 28.17 -5.26
C VAL A 53 -4.51 26.75 -4.75
N SER A 54 -5.34 25.93 -5.42
CA SER A 54 -5.51 24.51 -5.11
C SER A 54 -4.18 23.78 -5.29
N ASP A 55 -3.53 23.91 -6.44
CA ASP A 55 -2.24 23.29 -6.75
C ASP A 55 -1.16 23.72 -5.74
N ALA A 56 -1.13 25.01 -5.36
CA ALA A 56 -0.19 25.51 -4.35
C ALA A 56 -0.52 24.98 -2.95
N THR A 57 -1.79 24.82 -2.62
CA THR A 57 -2.24 24.26 -1.33
C THR A 57 -1.89 22.78 -1.26
N ASP A 58 -2.15 22.02 -2.31
CA ASP A 58 -1.80 20.60 -2.42
C ASP A 58 -0.28 20.40 -2.39
N SER A 59 0.48 21.28 -3.04
CA SER A 59 1.94 21.28 -3.00
C SER A 59 2.48 21.58 -1.60
N VAL A 60 1.89 22.54 -0.89
CA VAL A 60 2.26 22.87 0.49
C VAL A 60 1.84 21.75 1.45
N LEU A 61 0.66 21.16 1.27
CA LEU A 61 0.18 20.04 2.07
C LEU A 61 1.07 18.81 1.89
N ALA A 62 1.41 18.45 0.65
CA ALA A 62 2.38 17.41 0.34
C ALA A 62 3.77 17.69 0.94
N ARG A 63 4.20 18.96 0.94
CA ARG A 63 5.43 19.39 1.64
C ARG A 63 5.31 19.29 3.16
N VAL A 64 4.18 19.60 3.76
CA VAL A 64 3.99 19.47 5.21
C VAL A 64 3.91 18.01 5.61
N GLU A 65 3.17 17.18 4.90
CA GLU A 65 3.07 15.73 5.11
C GLU A 65 4.43 15.05 4.97
N SER A 66 5.20 15.41 3.93
CA SER A 66 6.58 14.90 3.75
C SER A 66 7.56 15.36 4.83
N TRP A 67 7.26 16.37 5.65
CA TRP A 67 8.10 16.82 6.77
C TRP A 67 7.62 16.31 8.13
N VAL A 68 6.31 16.13 8.31
CA VAL A 68 5.69 15.64 9.55
C VAL A 68 5.92 14.14 9.72
N ILE A 69 5.89 13.37 8.64
CA ILE A 69 5.99 11.90 8.70
C ILE A 69 7.41 11.42 9.03
N PRO A 70 8.49 12.00 8.48
CA PRO A 70 9.86 11.71 8.95
C PRO A 70 10.11 12.11 10.41
N ALA A 71 9.30 13.01 10.98
CA ALA A 71 9.43 13.42 12.38
C ALA A 71 8.76 12.43 13.35
N THR A 72 7.76 11.68 12.89
CA THR A 72 7.03 10.72 13.73
C THR A 72 7.54 9.29 13.56
N CYS A 73 8.13 8.98 12.41
CA CYS A 73 8.77 7.70 12.09
C CYS A 73 10.30 7.84 12.06
N PRO A 74 11.07 7.20 12.96
CA PRO A 74 12.47 7.55 13.16
C PRO A 74 13.49 7.12 12.07
N TRP A 75 13.12 6.93 10.80
CA TRP A 75 13.96 6.20 9.83
C TRP A 75 14.09 6.80 8.42
N LYS A 76 15.11 6.29 7.69
CA LYS A 76 15.69 6.80 6.43
C LYS A 76 15.20 6.09 5.15
N ILE A 77 14.00 5.53 5.13
CA ILE A 77 13.40 5.12 3.85
C ILE A 77 12.97 6.39 3.12
N PRO A 78 13.30 6.59 1.82
CA PRO A 78 12.77 7.72 1.07
C PRO A 78 11.25 7.64 1.05
N TRP A 79 10.63 8.47 1.90
CA TRP A 79 9.20 8.70 1.97
C TRP A 79 8.90 10.15 1.55
N PRO A 80 7.77 10.41 0.86
CA PRO A 80 6.74 9.44 0.45
C PRO A 80 7.18 8.47 -0.65
N LEU A 81 6.71 7.23 -0.59
CA LEU A 81 6.76 6.33 -1.74
C LEU A 81 5.61 6.69 -2.72
N PRO A 82 5.84 6.70 -4.04
CA PRO A 82 4.83 7.07 -5.03
C PRO A 82 3.54 6.23 -4.90
N ASP A 83 2.38 6.87 -4.91
CA ASP A 83 1.05 6.24 -4.87
C ASP A 83 0.84 5.23 -3.72
N THR A 84 1.59 5.35 -2.64
CA THR A 84 1.44 4.49 -1.45
C THR A 84 0.77 5.25 -0.31
N PRO A 85 -0.12 4.61 0.46
CA PRO A 85 -0.57 5.15 1.74
C PRO A 85 0.62 5.38 2.67
N GLN A 86 0.60 6.49 3.39
CA GLN A 86 1.60 6.79 4.40
C GLN A 86 1.55 5.74 5.51
N PRO A 87 2.69 5.26 6.02
CA PRO A 87 2.72 4.34 7.15
C PRO A 87 2.09 5.04 8.35
N THR A 88 1.18 4.35 9.02
CA THR A 88 0.53 4.87 10.22
C THR A 88 1.30 4.41 11.45
N ILE A 89 1.53 5.33 12.38
CA ILE A 89 2.02 4.96 13.71
C ILE A 89 0.86 4.39 14.47
N ASP A 90 1.03 3.17 14.95
CA ASP A 90 0.11 2.58 15.90
C ASP A 90 0.85 1.99 17.11
N ASN A 91 0.14 2.03 18.24
CA ASN A 91 0.57 1.44 19.49
C ASN A 91 -0.37 0.30 19.91
N VAL A 92 -1.07 -0.29 18.95
CA VAL A 92 -2.00 -1.41 19.17
C VAL A 92 -1.41 -2.70 18.63
N ASP A 93 -1.82 -3.82 19.22
CA ASP A 93 -1.48 -5.12 18.64
C ASP A 93 -2.30 -5.35 17.37
N ILE A 94 -1.75 -6.14 16.45
CA ILE A 94 -2.40 -6.45 15.18
C ILE A 94 -3.76 -7.10 15.47
N PRO A 95 -4.88 -6.51 14.99
CA PRO A 95 -6.19 -7.08 15.24
C PRO A 95 -6.41 -8.33 14.39
N GLN A 96 -7.15 -9.30 14.94
CA GLN A 96 -7.77 -10.33 14.13
C GLN A 96 -8.92 -9.71 13.34
N LEU A 97 -8.80 -9.69 12.01
CA LEU A 97 -9.88 -9.23 11.14
C LEU A 97 -10.93 -10.33 10.90
N SER A 98 -12.06 -9.94 10.31
CA SER A 98 -13.16 -10.84 9.92
C SER A 98 -13.64 -10.53 8.49
N LEU A 99 -12.68 -10.27 7.59
CA LEU A 99 -12.93 -10.04 6.16
C LEU A 99 -13.39 -11.32 5.46
N PHE A 100 -12.77 -12.45 5.81
CA PHE A 100 -13.18 -13.76 5.33
C PHE A 100 -13.28 -14.77 6.49
N PRO A 101 -14.19 -15.75 6.42
CA PRO A 101 -14.19 -16.87 7.35
C PRO A 101 -12.85 -17.59 7.36
N ARG A 102 -12.42 -18.10 8.52
CA ARG A 102 -11.12 -18.79 8.61
C ARG A 102 -11.23 -20.19 8.02
N PRO A 103 -10.37 -20.58 7.04
CA PRO A 103 -10.37 -21.94 6.52
C PRO A 103 -10.07 -22.95 7.62
N ASP A 104 -10.65 -24.14 7.48
CA ASP A 104 -10.24 -25.30 8.26
C ASP A 104 -8.76 -25.60 8.01
N SER A 105 -8.08 -26.12 9.03
CA SER A 105 -6.66 -26.44 8.97
C SER A 105 -6.43 -27.89 9.36
N THR A 106 -5.51 -28.55 8.65
CA THR A 106 -5.11 -29.93 8.94
C THR A 106 -3.84 -29.92 9.79
N ALA A 107 -3.80 -30.67 10.89
CA ALA A 107 -2.64 -30.74 11.76
C ALA A 107 -1.34 -31.02 10.99
N ASN A 108 -0.26 -30.34 11.38
CA ASN A 108 1.08 -30.44 10.79
C ASN A 108 1.15 -30.17 9.27
N THR A 109 0.18 -29.44 8.74
CA THR A 109 0.03 -29.19 7.30
C THR A 109 -0.18 -27.70 7.04
N LEU A 110 0.47 -27.21 5.98
CA LEU A 110 0.11 -25.99 5.28
C LEU A 110 -0.80 -26.36 4.10
N THR A 111 -2.08 -26.00 4.19
CA THR A 111 -3.02 -26.16 3.07
C THR A 111 -3.11 -24.87 2.27
N ILE A 112 -2.89 -24.94 0.97
CA ILE A 112 -2.92 -23.79 0.06
C ILE A 112 -4.12 -23.94 -0.87
N TYR A 113 -5.04 -22.98 -0.84
CA TYR A 113 -6.19 -22.90 -1.71
C TYR A 113 -5.98 -21.85 -2.80
N ASN A 114 -6.25 -22.24 -4.04
CA ASN A 114 -6.29 -21.32 -5.17
C ASN A 114 -7.75 -21.06 -5.57
N TYR A 115 -8.36 -19.99 -5.07
CA TYR A 115 -9.69 -19.56 -5.51
C TYR A 115 -9.65 -18.60 -6.70
N CYS A 116 -8.45 -18.34 -7.25
CA CYS A 116 -8.30 -17.54 -8.45
C CYS A 116 -8.81 -18.30 -9.69
N ASP A 117 -9.05 -17.53 -10.74
CA ASP A 117 -9.43 -18.00 -12.09
C ASP A 117 -8.21 -18.30 -12.97
N TYR A 118 -7.02 -18.31 -12.38
CA TYR A 118 -5.75 -18.63 -13.01
C TYR A 118 -4.93 -19.58 -12.13
N ASP A 119 -3.97 -20.25 -12.74
CA ASP A 119 -3.05 -21.15 -12.04
C ASP A 119 -2.03 -20.36 -11.20
N LEU A 120 -1.71 -20.85 -10.01
CA LEU A 120 -0.63 -20.33 -9.19
C LEU A 120 0.61 -21.18 -9.38
N TYR A 121 1.76 -20.55 -9.60
CA TYR A 121 3.06 -21.21 -9.73
C TYR A 121 3.92 -20.95 -8.50
N PHE A 122 4.67 -21.94 -8.05
CA PHE A 122 5.43 -21.89 -6.79
C PHE A 122 6.90 -22.18 -7.02
N GLU A 123 7.77 -21.37 -6.43
CA GLU A 123 9.18 -21.67 -6.23
C GLU A 123 9.44 -21.77 -4.71
N PRO A 124 9.44 -22.99 -4.14
CA PRO A 124 9.69 -23.17 -2.71
C PRO A 124 11.18 -23.02 -2.41
N HIS A 125 11.52 -22.05 -1.55
CA HIS A 125 12.83 -21.93 -0.93
C HIS A 125 12.74 -22.57 0.45
N VAL A 126 13.45 -23.67 0.65
CA VAL A 126 13.47 -24.46 1.89
C VAL A 126 14.88 -24.40 2.44
N GLY A 127 15.06 -23.55 3.44
CA GLY A 127 16.35 -23.12 3.90
C GLY A 127 17.22 -22.52 2.80
N ASN A 128 18.37 -23.13 2.52
CA ASN A 128 19.29 -22.68 1.46
C ASN A 128 19.07 -23.42 0.12
N THR A 129 17.97 -24.16 -0.03
CA THR A 129 17.69 -24.96 -1.22
C THR A 129 16.42 -24.49 -1.90
N VAL A 130 16.39 -24.59 -3.23
CA VAL A 130 15.17 -24.40 -4.02
C VAL A 130 14.65 -25.78 -4.40
N GLU A 131 13.42 -26.09 -3.99
CA GLU A 131 12.77 -27.35 -4.33
C GLU A 131 12.15 -27.31 -5.74
N ASN A 132 11.59 -28.45 -6.14
CA ASN A 132 10.87 -28.55 -7.40
C ASN A 132 9.72 -27.55 -7.48
N VAL A 133 9.81 -26.68 -8.49
CA VAL A 133 8.76 -25.75 -8.86
C VAL A 133 7.46 -26.50 -9.16
N GLY A 134 6.38 -26.05 -8.52
CA GLY A 134 5.04 -26.65 -8.63
C GLY A 134 4.00 -25.65 -9.12
N TYR A 135 2.76 -26.12 -9.27
CA TYR A 135 1.62 -25.24 -9.52
C TYR A 135 0.34 -25.80 -8.88
N ILE A 136 -0.62 -24.91 -8.63
CA ILE A 136 -1.98 -25.25 -8.24
C ILE A 136 -2.90 -24.69 -9.33
N SER A 137 -3.64 -25.57 -10.00
CA SER A 137 -4.63 -25.13 -10.99
C SER A 137 -5.66 -24.18 -10.40
N ALA A 138 -6.26 -23.32 -11.23
CA ALA A 138 -7.42 -22.52 -10.84
C ALA A 138 -8.50 -23.36 -10.12
N GLY A 139 -8.97 -22.91 -8.96
CA GLY A 139 -9.92 -23.64 -8.11
C GLY A 139 -9.33 -24.83 -7.34
N GLY A 140 -8.02 -25.08 -7.48
CA GLY A 140 -7.33 -26.22 -6.88
C GLY A 140 -6.91 -26.01 -5.42
N LYS A 141 -6.30 -27.05 -4.86
CA LYS A 141 -5.64 -27.01 -3.55
C LYS A 141 -4.35 -27.82 -3.55
N LEU A 142 -3.44 -27.48 -2.63
CA LEU A 142 -2.22 -28.23 -2.34
C LEU A 142 -2.05 -28.34 -0.83
N ASP A 143 -1.87 -29.57 -0.36
CA ASP A 143 -1.52 -29.84 1.03
C ASP A 143 -0.01 -30.10 1.08
N ARG A 144 0.74 -29.32 1.87
CA ARG A 144 2.16 -29.53 2.14
C ARG A 144 2.38 -29.83 3.63
N PRO A 145 3.13 -30.88 4.00
CA PRO A 145 3.54 -31.02 5.39
C PRO A 145 4.40 -29.81 5.79
N PHE A 146 4.34 -29.43 7.07
CA PHE A 146 5.28 -28.43 7.57
C PHE A 146 6.70 -28.98 7.52
N GLU A 147 7.58 -28.26 6.81
CA GLU A 147 8.96 -28.66 6.65
C GLU A 147 9.80 -28.07 7.78
N VAL A 148 10.67 -28.91 8.34
CA VAL A 148 11.62 -28.49 9.38
C VAL A 148 12.96 -28.20 8.72
N THR A 149 13.35 -26.94 8.74
CA THR A 149 14.64 -26.46 8.26
C THR A 149 15.64 -26.34 9.42
N PRO A 150 16.96 -26.24 9.15
CA PRO A 150 17.94 -25.91 10.18
C PRO A 150 17.54 -24.65 10.97
N GLU A 151 17.94 -24.60 12.23
CA GLU A 151 17.63 -23.49 13.13
C GLU A 151 18.08 -22.14 12.55
N GLY A 152 17.21 -21.13 12.61
CA GLY A 152 17.43 -19.82 11.99
C GLY A 152 17.11 -19.76 10.49
N SER A 153 16.50 -20.81 9.94
CA SER A 153 16.02 -20.86 8.57
C SER A 153 14.54 -21.19 8.52
N GLY A 154 13.91 -20.99 7.36
CA GLY A 154 12.49 -21.23 7.16
C GLY A 154 12.19 -21.68 5.74
N VAL A 155 10.89 -21.76 5.45
CA VAL A 155 10.34 -21.97 4.12
C VAL A 155 9.76 -20.65 3.63
N ASN A 156 10.13 -20.26 2.41
CA ASN A 156 9.54 -19.16 1.69
C ASN A 156 8.98 -19.70 0.37
N LEU A 157 7.64 -19.71 0.27
CA LEU A 157 6.96 -20.08 -0.95
C LEU A 157 6.75 -18.83 -1.79
N LYS A 158 7.56 -18.68 -2.85
CA LYS A 158 7.38 -17.61 -3.84
C LYS A 158 6.27 -17.99 -4.80
N VAL A 159 5.17 -17.23 -4.80
CA VAL A 159 3.96 -17.52 -5.56
C VAL A 159 3.77 -16.50 -6.68
N SER A 160 3.60 -16.98 -7.91
CA SER A 160 3.46 -16.17 -9.11
C SER A 160 2.21 -16.52 -9.92
N LYS A 161 1.72 -15.54 -10.69
CA LYS A 161 0.68 -15.72 -11.73
C LYS A 161 1.27 -16.33 -13.02
N THR A 162 2.59 -16.27 -13.20
CA THR A 162 3.26 -16.61 -14.46
C THR A 162 4.26 -17.74 -14.24
N LYS A 163 4.12 -18.82 -15.02
CA LYS A 163 5.02 -19.97 -14.93
C LYS A 163 6.47 -19.58 -15.23
N GLY A 164 7.35 -19.84 -14.27
CA GLY A 164 8.80 -19.62 -14.42
C GLY A 164 9.25 -18.17 -14.25
N ASP A 165 8.36 -17.26 -13.86
CA ASP A 165 8.70 -15.89 -13.49
C ASP A 165 8.34 -15.63 -12.02
N TYR A 166 9.36 -15.60 -11.18
CA TYR A 166 9.26 -15.31 -9.74
C TYR A 166 9.92 -13.98 -9.38
N SER A 167 9.99 -13.05 -10.33
CA SER A 167 10.55 -11.70 -10.09
C SER A 167 9.63 -10.79 -9.29
N LYS A 168 8.33 -11.10 -9.25
CA LYS A 168 7.29 -10.37 -8.51
C LYS A 168 6.39 -11.30 -7.69
N PRO A 169 6.93 -12.09 -6.76
CA PRO A 169 6.16 -13.10 -6.05
C PRO A 169 5.40 -12.50 -4.86
N VAL A 170 4.24 -13.07 -4.56
CA VAL A 170 3.74 -13.07 -3.18
C VAL A 170 4.52 -14.12 -2.43
N GLN A 171 5.02 -13.79 -1.23
CA GLN A 171 5.80 -14.70 -0.41
C GLN A 171 4.96 -15.15 0.77
N ILE A 172 4.80 -16.47 0.89
CA ILE A 172 4.20 -17.13 2.05
C ILE A 172 5.35 -17.74 2.84
N GLU A 173 5.63 -17.18 4.00
CA GLU A 173 6.81 -17.51 4.77
C GLU A 173 6.40 -18.22 6.06
N TYR A 174 7.13 -19.28 6.41
CA TYR A 174 6.97 -19.93 7.69
C TYR A 174 8.25 -20.59 8.19
N ALA A 175 8.41 -20.70 9.50
CA ALA A 175 9.51 -21.41 10.13
C ALA A 175 9.01 -22.28 11.27
N VAL A 176 9.45 -23.54 11.31
CA VAL A 176 9.05 -24.51 12.33
C VAL A 176 10.16 -24.70 13.35
N SER A 177 9.86 -24.47 14.62
CA SER A 177 10.78 -24.75 15.73
C SER A 177 10.01 -25.22 16.96
N SER A 178 10.45 -26.33 17.55
CA SER A 178 9.92 -26.86 18.82
C SER A 178 8.38 -27.00 18.85
N GLY A 179 7.78 -27.50 17.75
CA GLY A 179 6.33 -27.66 17.62
C GLY A 179 5.55 -26.36 17.43
N THR A 180 6.24 -25.24 17.24
CA THR A 180 5.65 -23.95 16.89
C THR A 180 5.95 -23.64 15.43
N VAL A 181 4.97 -23.12 14.70
CA VAL A 181 5.16 -22.53 13.38
C VAL A 181 4.98 -21.02 13.49
N TRP A 182 6.00 -20.28 13.06
CA TRP A 182 6.00 -18.84 12.86
C TRP A 182 5.67 -18.56 11.41
N TYR A 183 4.90 -17.52 11.12
CA TYR A 183 4.42 -17.27 9.76
C TYR A 183 4.04 -15.81 9.51
N ASP A 184 4.12 -15.45 8.24
CA ASP A 184 3.73 -14.15 7.72
C ASP A 184 3.43 -14.21 6.21
N ILE A 185 2.86 -13.10 5.69
CA ILE A 185 2.64 -12.85 4.27
C ILE A 185 3.50 -11.65 3.89
N SER A 186 4.24 -11.76 2.80
CA SER A 186 5.06 -10.67 2.27
C SER A 186 4.67 -10.34 0.83
N LEU A 187 4.29 -9.07 0.62
CA LEU A 187 3.93 -8.48 -0.68
C LEU A 187 5.04 -7.57 -1.22
N ILE A 188 6.08 -7.35 -0.42
CA ILE A 188 7.28 -6.55 -0.68
C ILE A 188 7.76 -6.67 -2.14
N ASP A 189 7.98 -7.88 -2.63
CA ASP A 189 8.63 -8.10 -3.92
C ASP A 189 7.66 -8.08 -5.12
N CYS A 190 6.35 -8.20 -4.88
CA CYS A 190 5.34 -8.09 -5.94
C CYS A 190 4.84 -6.66 -6.18
N LEU A 191 5.23 -5.70 -5.35
CA LEU A 191 4.89 -4.29 -5.57
C LEU A 191 5.49 -3.75 -6.87
N GLY A 192 4.72 -2.89 -7.53
CA GLY A 192 5.18 -2.14 -8.68
C GLY A 192 6.34 -1.21 -8.34
N ARG A 193 7.03 -0.76 -9.38
CA ARG A 193 8.16 0.16 -9.27
C ARG A 193 8.01 1.30 -10.28
N THR A 194 8.41 2.49 -9.88
CA THR A 194 8.61 3.64 -10.77
C THR A 194 9.84 3.46 -11.65
N GLU A 195 10.02 4.34 -12.64
CA GLU A 195 11.14 4.28 -13.58
C GLU A 195 12.52 4.37 -12.90
N ASP A 196 12.61 5.09 -11.78
CA ASP A 196 13.81 5.20 -10.94
C ASP A 196 13.97 4.04 -9.93
N GLY A 197 13.09 3.04 -10.00
CA GLY A 197 13.18 1.79 -9.25
C GLY A 197 12.59 1.84 -7.83
N LEU A 198 11.99 2.96 -7.41
CA LEU A 198 11.28 3.06 -6.13
C LEU A 198 10.00 2.22 -6.17
N ARG A 199 9.64 1.61 -5.04
CA ARG A 199 8.36 0.89 -4.95
C ARG A 199 7.19 1.87 -4.94
N ASN A 200 6.07 1.45 -5.48
CA ASN A 200 4.82 2.20 -5.47
C ASN A 200 3.63 1.36 -4.96
N GLY A 201 2.44 1.94 -4.94
CA GLY A 201 1.22 1.29 -4.46
C GLY A 201 0.61 0.25 -5.40
N ASP A 202 1.23 -0.05 -6.54
CA ASP A 202 0.70 -1.02 -7.50
C ASP A 202 0.86 -2.46 -6.98
N THR A 203 -0.26 -3.10 -6.67
CA THR A 203 -0.31 -4.51 -6.21
C THR A 203 -0.75 -5.48 -7.31
N SER A 204 -0.84 -5.05 -8.58
CA SER A 204 -1.41 -5.84 -9.68
C SER A 204 -0.67 -7.14 -9.96
N ALA A 205 0.65 -7.17 -9.71
CA ALA A 205 1.48 -8.36 -9.88
C ALA A 205 1.39 -9.33 -8.69
N CYS A 206 0.86 -8.90 -7.54
CA CYS A 206 0.71 -9.74 -6.36
C CYS A 206 -0.36 -10.81 -6.58
N ALA A 207 0.08 -12.06 -6.78
CA ALA A 207 -0.81 -13.20 -6.96
C ALA A 207 -1.90 -13.28 -5.88
N GLY A 208 -3.16 -13.23 -6.29
CA GLY A 208 -4.34 -13.44 -5.45
C GLY A 208 -4.82 -12.18 -4.72
N HIS A 209 -3.98 -11.15 -4.62
CA HIS A 209 -4.29 -9.94 -3.87
C HIS A 209 -5.47 -9.17 -4.46
N GLU A 210 -5.70 -9.26 -5.77
CA GLU A 210 -6.84 -8.62 -6.46
C GLU A 210 -8.21 -9.07 -5.94
N ALA A 211 -8.28 -10.22 -5.27
CA ALA A 211 -9.50 -10.77 -4.69
C ALA A 211 -9.29 -11.17 -3.21
N GLY A 212 -8.24 -10.64 -2.58
CA GLY A 212 -7.94 -10.82 -1.17
C GLY A 212 -7.06 -12.03 -0.87
N LEU A 213 -6.32 -11.93 0.22
CA LEU A 213 -5.44 -12.97 0.75
C LEU A 213 -5.81 -13.29 2.19
N GLN A 214 -5.61 -14.53 2.59
CA GLN A 214 -5.69 -14.92 3.99
C GLN A 214 -4.67 -16.02 4.32
N MET A 215 -4.07 -15.96 5.50
CA MET A 215 -3.19 -17.00 6.04
C MET A 215 -3.38 -17.18 7.54
N GLY A 216 -3.32 -18.41 8.03
CA GLY A 216 -3.21 -18.72 9.46
C GLY A 216 -4.00 -19.97 9.86
N PRO A 217 -4.04 -20.31 11.16
CA PRO A 217 -4.83 -21.44 11.63
C PRO A 217 -6.33 -21.11 11.62
N ALA A 218 -7.17 -22.14 11.73
CA ALA A 218 -8.63 -21.96 11.87
C ALA A 218 -9.02 -21.20 13.15
N LYS A 219 -8.21 -21.28 14.21
CA LYS A 219 -8.47 -20.69 15.54
C LYS A 219 -7.20 -20.49 16.36
N ASP A 220 -7.34 -19.87 17.53
CA ASP A 220 -6.34 -19.78 18.62
C ASP A 220 -5.08 -18.95 18.32
N ALA A 221 -4.89 -18.42 17.12
CA ALA A 221 -3.87 -17.43 16.77
C ALA A 221 -4.40 -16.42 15.74
N ILE A 222 -3.60 -15.47 15.27
CA ILE A 222 -4.01 -14.53 14.21
C ILE A 222 -4.10 -15.27 12.87
N SER A 223 -5.17 -15.08 12.12
CA SER A 223 -5.17 -15.30 10.69
C SER A 223 -5.13 -13.94 10.01
N PHE A 224 -4.01 -13.66 9.36
CA PHE A 224 -3.82 -12.44 8.60
C PHE A 224 -4.78 -12.42 7.41
N GLN A 225 -5.42 -11.27 7.18
CA GLN A 225 -6.39 -11.10 6.10
C GLN A 225 -6.17 -9.76 5.39
N CYS A 226 -5.94 -9.83 4.08
CA CYS A 226 -5.89 -8.65 3.21
C CYS A 226 -7.14 -8.62 2.35
N GLY A 227 -7.89 -7.52 2.41
CA GLY A 227 -8.99 -7.27 1.49
C GLY A 227 -8.51 -7.17 0.05
N ALA A 228 -9.42 -7.31 -0.91
CA ALA A 228 -9.10 -7.20 -2.33
C ALA A 228 -8.43 -5.86 -2.67
N GLY A 229 -7.19 -5.91 -3.16
CA GLY A 229 -6.41 -4.73 -3.54
C GLY A 229 -6.07 -3.78 -2.39
N ALA A 230 -6.33 -4.15 -1.14
CA ALA A 230 -6.19 -3.27 0.00
C ALA A 230 -4.72 -3.09 0.41
N TRP A 231 -4.34 -1.88 0.81
CA TRP A 231 -3.07 -1.67 1.49
C TRP A 231 -3.20 -2.16 2.95
N CYS A 232 -2.78 -3.39 3.20
CA CYS A 232 -3.00 -4.13 4.45
C CYS A 232 -1.71 -4.26 5.28
N ASP A 233 -1.04 -3.16 5.58
CA ASP A 233 0.28 -3.17 6.25
C ASP A 233 0.28 -3.67 7.71
N ASP A 234 -0.90 -3.85 8.30
CA ASP A 234 -1.08 -4.57 9.57
C ASP A 234 -1.20 -6.09 9.40
N GLN A 235 -1.33 -6.60 8.18
CA GLN A 235 -1.68 -7.99 7.89
C GLN A 235 -0.68 -8.66 6.94
N ALA A 236 0.12 -7.88 6.21
CA ALA A 236 1.20 -8.36 5.36
C ALA A 236 2.34 -7.35 5.30
N TYR A 237 3.55 -7.81 5.06
CA TYR A 237 4.69 -6.93 4.82
C TYR A 237 4.56 -6.25 3.46
N LEU A 238 4.52 -4.91 3.47
CA LEU A 238 4.47 -4.07 2.27
C LEU A 238 5.70 -3.16 2.14
N TYR A 239 6.46 -2.97 3.22
CA TYR A 239 7.65 -2.11 3.23
C TYR A 239 8.93 -2.93 3.38
N GLU A 240 9.99 -2.52 2.69
CA GLU A 240 11.30 -3.16 2.79
C GLU A 240 12.02 -2.76 4.10
N ALA A 241 12.77 -3.68 4.71
CA ALA A 241 13.63 -3.37 5.85
C ALA A 241 14.67 -2.31 5.47
N GLY A 242 14.87 -1.31 6.32
CA GLY A 242 15.98 -0.36 6.16
C GLY A 242 17.35 -1.01 6.43
N LEU A 243 18.40 -0.52 5.75
CA LEU A 243 19.79 -1.02 5.78
C LEU A 243 20.50 -1.01 7.16
N ARG A 244 19.83 -0.71 8.29
CA ARG A 244 20.45 -0.62 9.63
C ARG A 244 19.69 -1.34 10.75
N GLY A 245 18.91 -2.37 10.41
CA GLY A 245 18.12 -3.12 11.40
C GLY A 245 16.82 -2.42 11.77
N ASP A 246 16.32 -1.57 10.87
CA ASP A 246 15.07 -0.87 11.01
C ASP A 246 13.94 -1.87 10.73
N ARG A 247 12.89 -1.88 11.56
CA ARG A 247 11.80 -2.84 11.44
C ARG A 247 11.12 -2.71 10.08
N GLU A 248 10.86 -3.83 9.43
CA GLU A 248 10.15 -3.95 8.14
C GLU A 248 8.76 -3.30 8.17
N ASN A 249 8.13 -3.16 9.34
CA ASN A 249 6.79 -2.58 9.45
C ASN A 249 6.80 -1.18 10.08
N LEU A 250 7.32 -0.22 9.30
CA LEU A 250 7.46 1.21 9.60
C LEU A 250 6.54 1.74 10.71
N CYS A 251 7.10 1.88 11.92
CA CYS A 251 6.50 2.57 13.06
C CYS A 251 5.23 1.93 13.63
N LYS A 252 4.99 0.66 13.30
CA LYS A 252 3.99 -0.18 13.92
C LYS A 252 4.53 -0.76 15.22
N LYS A 253 3.64 -0.97 16.19
CA LYS A 253 4.01 -1.67 17.44
C LYS A 253 4.51 -3.08 17.16
N SER A 254 3.87 -3.75 16.21
CA SER A 254 4.07 -5.16 15.86
C SER A 254 4.21 -5.35 14.35
N ASN A 255 5.05 -6.29 13.94
CA ASN A 255 5.15 -6.75 12.56
C ASN A 255 4.07 -7.82 12.28
N PRO A 256 3.62 -8.02 11.02
CA PRO A 256 2.62 -9.01 10.63
C PRO A 256 3.20 -10.42 10.62
N ASN A 257 3.76 -10.83 11.76
CA ASN A 257 4.29 -12.15 12.04
C ASN A 257 3.57 -12.70 13.29
N SER A 258 3.10 -13.94 13.20
CA SER A 258 2.38 -14.62 14.25
C SER A 258 2.91 -16.05 14.41
N ALA A 259 2.50 -16.71 15.48
CA ALA A 259 2.85 -18.09 15.74
C ALA A 259 1.67 -18.92 16.23
N CYS A 260 1.66 -20.20 15.90
CA CYS A 260 0.76 -21.18 16.48
C CYS A 260 1.44 -22.55 16.62
N GLY A 261 0.82 -23.47 17.36
CA GLY A 261 1.30 -24.85 17.42
C GLY A 261 1.15 -25.55 16.06
N THR A 262 2.09 -26.41 15.68
CA THR A 262 2.03 -27.14 14.41
C THR A 262 0.83 -28.09 14.37
N GLU A 263 0.36 -28.56 15.52
CA GLU A 263 -0.84 -29.41 15.65
C GLU A 263 -2.13 -28.71 15.24
N LYS A 264 -2.11 -27.38 15.12
CA LYS A 264 -3.26 -26.60 14.63
C LYS A 264 -3.38 -26.63 13.11
N GLY A 265 -2.27 -26.86 12.41
CA GLY A 265 -2.21 -26.64 10.97
C GLY A 265 -2.34 -25.17 10.60
N MET A 266 -2.13 -24.87 9.32
CA MET A 266 -2.44 -23.56 8.75
C MET A 266 -3.04 -23.72 7.37
N ALA A 267 -3.80 -22.72 6.95
CA ALA A 267 -4.23 -22.61 5.58
C ALA A 267 -3.95 -21.22 5.02
N VAL A 268 -3.72 -21.17 3.71
CA VAL A 268 -3.53 -19.97 2.90
C VAL A 268 -4.57 -19.97 1.79
N GLU A 269 -5.22 -18.84 1.58
CA GLU A 269 -6.23 -18.66 0.54
C GLU A 269 -5.81 -17.51 -0.38
N PHE A 270 -5.60 -17.84 -1.65
CA PHE A 270 -5.43 -16.86 -2.71
C PHE A 270 -6.78 -16.55 -3.35
N CYS A 271 -7.04 -15.27 -3.64
CA CYS A 271 -8.33 -14.78 -4.08
C CYS A 271 -9.47 -15.12 -3.10
N ALA A 272 -9.23 -14.93 -1.80
CA ALA A 272 -10.09 -15.40 -0.71
C ALA A 272 -11.57 -14.99 -0.83
N SER A 273 -11.88 -13.82 -1.38
CA SER A 273 -13.27 -13.37 -1.63
C SER A 273 -14.03 -14.24 -2.65
N LYS A 274 -13.33 -15.03 -3.46
CA LYS A 274 -13.92 -15.96 -4.44
C LYS A 274 -14.25 -17.34 -3.83
N ARG A 275 -13.95 -17.56 -2.54
CA ARG A 275 -14.35 -18.79 -1.85
C ARG A 275 -15.88 -18.87 -1.78
N LYS A 276 -16.43 -19.98 -2.30
CA LYS A 276 -17.86 -20.27 -2.30
C LYS A 276 -18.30 -20.93 -1.01
#